data_AF-A0A1I2XQT9-F1
#
_entry.id   AF-A0A1I2XQT9-F1
#
_cell.length_a   1.000
_cell.length_b   1.000
_cell.length_c   1.000
_cell.angle_alpha   90.00
_cell.angle_beta   90.00
_cell.angle_gamma   90.00
#
_symmetry.space_group_name_H-M   'P 1'
#
loop_
_entity.id
_entity.type
_entity.pdbx_description
1 polymer ?
#
loop_
_entity_poly.entity_id
_entity_poly.type
_entity_poly.pdbx_seq_one_letter_code
_entity_poly.pdbx_strand_id
1 'polypeptide(L)'
;MKWKLWSDSDYHATEKIGRSYYDNGLPLVDEFLDFIAAVPSVENELFYKLAESEAEAERARTCAVLMVQIRGCLTHKQFRRLWMLCVEGMSVEAIAVAEGVSHQNVSKSILKARKKLQKISAYKVKQGAKLPAKM
;
A
#
# COMPACT_ATOMS: atom_id res chain seq x y z
N MET A 1 39.49 -1.69 -60.87
CA MET A 1 38.49 -2.73 -61.21
C MET A 1 37.63 -2.99 -59.98
N LYS A 2 36.36 -2.58 -59.98
CA LYS A 2 35.47 -2.69 -58.79
C LYS A 2 35.15 -4.14 -58.40
N TRP A 3 35.14 -5.05 -59.37
CA TRP A 3 34.77 -6.46 -59.18
C TRP A 3 35.67 -7.20 -58.18
N LYS A 4 36.99 -6.95 -58.22
CA LYS A 4 37.94 -7.66 -57.34
C LYS A 4 37.82 -7.21 -55.88
N LEU A 5 37.54 -5.92 -55.66
CA LEU A 5 37.26 -5.39 -54.33
C LEU A 5 35.97 -5.95 -53.73
N TRP A 6 34.97 -6.24 -54.57
CA TRP A 6 33.70 -6.82 -54.14
C TRP A 6 33.78 -8.34 -53.91
N SER A 7 34.62 -9.07 -54.67
CA SER A 7 34.83 -10.51 -54.38
C SER A 7 35.70 -10.73 -53.15
N ASP A 8 36.67 -9.85 -52.93
CA ASP A 8 37.63 -9.97 -51.83
C ASP A 8 37.10 -9.31 -50.54
N SER A 9 35.95 -8.63 -50.57
CA SER A 9 35.31 -8.10 -49.36
C SER A 9 34.78 -9.26 -48.51
N ASP A 10 35.14 -9.28 -47.23
CA ASP A 10 34.71 -10.30 -46.28
C ASP A 10 33.21 -10.13 -45.93
N TYR A 11 32.38 -10.64 -46.83
CA TYR A 11 30.92 -10.60 -46.72
C TYR A 11 30.47 -11.27 -45.42
N HIS A 12 31.14 -12.36 -45.03
CA HIS A 12 30.83 -13.12 -43.83
C HIS A 12 31.05 -12.28 -42.56
N ALA A 13 32.13 -11.51 -42.48
CA ALA A 13 32.35 -10.59 -41.35
C ALA A 13 31.30 -9.47 -41.31
N THR A 14 30.99 -8.87 -42.47
CA THR A 14 29.98 -7.79 -42.54
C THR A 14 28.58 -8.26 -42.17
N GLU A 15 28.21 -9.48 -42.56
CA GLU A 15 26.93 -10.09 -42.23
C GLU A 15 26.85 -10.43 -40.73
N LYS A 16 27.92 -11.01 -40.17
CA LYS A 16 28.00 -11.40 -38.75
C LYS A 16 27.87 -10.20 -37.79
N ILE A 17 28.32 -9.01 -38.20
CA ILE A 17 28.18 -7.77 -37.41
C ILE A 17 26.71 -7.36 -37.21
N GLY A 18 25.82 -7.65 -38.18
CA GLY A 18 24.40 -7.29 -38.13
C GLY A 18 23.44 -8.41 -37.71
N ARG A 19 23.93 -9.66 -37.60
CA ARG A 19 23.09 -10.84 -37.32
C ARG A 19 22.61 -10.97 -35.87
N SER A 20 23.16 -10.20 -34.92
CA SER A 20 22.81 -10.32 -33.49
C SER A 20 21.30 -10.17 -33.22
N TYR A 21 20.58 -9.36 -34.02
CA TYR A 21 19.13 -9.23 -33.89
C TYR A 21 18.37 -10.52 -34.26
N TYR A 22 18.87 -11.29 -35.23
CA TYR A 22 18.24 -12.52 -35.73
C TYR A 22 18.72 -13.78 -34.98
N ASP A 23 19.95 -13.77 -34.46
CA ASP A 23 20.56 -14.93 -33.79
C ASP A 23 20.10 -15.12 -32.33
N ASN A 24 19.53 -14.08 -31.71
CA ASN A 24 19.08 -14.10 -30.31
C ASN A 24 17.59 -14.47 -30.14
N GLY A 25 16.92 -14.88 -31.22
CA GLY A 25 15.54 -15.34 -31.14
C GLY A 25 15.46 -16.72 -30.50
N LEU A 26 14.71 -16.85 -29.40
CA LEU A 26 14.36 -18.16 -28.85
C LEU A 26 13.11 -18.69 -29.57
N PRO A 27 13.11 -19.97 -30.01
CA PRO A 27 11.92 -20.57 -30.58
C PRO A 27 10.83 -20.67 -29.51
N LEU A 28 9.60 -20.29 -29.86
CA LEU A 28 8.42 -20.44 -28.99
C LEU A 28 7.96 -21.91 -28.94
N VAL A 29 8.82 -22.78 -28.40
CA VAL A 29 8.49 -24.17 -28.11
C VAL A 29 8.10 -24.31 -26.64
N ASP A 30 7.20 -25.26 -26.37
CA ASP A 30 6.57 -25.49 -25.05
C ASP A 30 7.62 -25.64 -23.92
N GLU A 31 8.75 -26.29 -24.21
CA GLU A 31 9.85 -26.52 -23.27
C GLU A 31 10.51 -25.22 -22.74
N PHE A 32 10.50 -24.13 -23.51
CA PHE A 32 11.07 -22.83 -23.10
C PHE A 32 10.00 -21.82 -22.67
N LEU A 33 8.72 -22.10 -22.91
CA LEU A 33 7.65 -21.14 -22.67
C LEU A 33 7.48 -20.85 -21.17
N ASP A 34 7.57 -21.87 -20.33
CA ASP A 34 7.53 -21.71 -18.87
C ASP A 34 8.69 -20.86 -18.34
N PHE A 35 9.89 -21.02 -18.91
CA PHE A 35 11.06 -20.22 -18.53
C PHE A 35 10.90 -18.76 -18.95
N ILE A 36 10.38 -18.51 -20.16
CA ILE A 36 10.13 -17.15 -20.68
C ILE A 36 8.99 -16.48 -19.90
N ALA A 37 7.92 -17.20 -19.59
CA ALA A 37 6.77 -16.69 -18.85
C ALA A 37 7.02 -16.53 -17.34
N ALA A 38 7.99 -17.26 -16.77
CA ALA A 38 8.34 -17.17 -15.35
C ALA A 38 9.10 -15.90 -14.99
N VAL A 39 9.71 -15.20 -15.96
CA VAL A 39 10.38 -13.93 -15.69
C VAL A 39 9.33 -12.83 -15.53
N PRO A 40 9.18 -12.23 -14.33
CA PRO A 40 8.28 -11.10 -14.18
C PRO A 40 8.74 -9.97 -15.10
N SER A 41 7.83 -9.47 -15.94
CA SER A 41 8.10 -8.30 -16.77
C SER A 41 8.48 -7.11 -15.89
N VAL A 42 9.35 -6.24 -16.41
CA VAL A 42 9.67 -4.95 -15.78
C VAL A 42 8.39 -4.13 -15.53
N GLU A 43 7.39 -4.29 -16.40
CA GLU A 43 6.07 -3.67 -16.23
C GLU A 43 5.32 -4.21 -15.01
N ASN A 44 5.42 -5.51 -14.72
CA ASN A 44 4.80 -6.10 -13.53
C ASN A 44 5.40 -5.50 -12.25
N GLU A 45 6.72 -5.36 -12.19
CA GLU A 45 7.38 -4.73 -11.04
C GLU A 45 6.92 -3.27 -10.86
N LEU A 46 6.79 -2.53 -11.96
CA LEU A 46 6.26 -1.16 -11.94
C LEU A 46 4.81 -1.14 -11.43
N PHE A 47 3.94 -2.02 -11.92
CA PHE A 47 2.54 -2.09 -11.50
C PHE A 47 2.40 -2.44 -10.02
N TYR A 48 3.23 -3.34 -9.48
CA TYR A 48 3.21 -3.65 -8.06
C TYR A 48 3.57 -2.42 -7.21
N LYS A 49 4.61 -1.68 -7.59
CA LYS A 49 5.00 -0.44 -6.90
C LYS A 49 3.89 0.61 -6.94
N LEU A 50 3.25 0.77 -8.09
CA LEU A 50 2.11 1.69 -8.24
C LEU A 50 0.94 1.26 -7.37
N ALA A 51 0.56 -0.02 -7.40
CA ALA A 51 -0.52 -0.56 -6.59
C ALA A 51 -0.27 -0.41 -5.08
N GLU A 52 0.98 -0.64 -4.63
CA GLU A 52 1.37 -0.43 -3.23
C GLU A 52 1.24 1.06 -2.85
N SER A 53 1.72 1.96 -3.69
CA SER A 53 1.62 3.42 -3.46
C SER A 53 0.17 3.90 -3.42
N GLU A 54 -0.70 3.34 -4.27
CA GLU A 54 -2.12 3.66 -4.29
C GLU A 54 -2.81 3.13 -3.03
N ALA A 55 -2.48 1.91 -2.61
CA ALA A 55 -2.98 1.32 -1.37
C ALA A 55 -2.52 2.11 -0.14
N GLU A 56 -1.30 2.64 -0.12
CA GLU A 56 -0.80 3.56 0.91
C GLU A 56 -1.57 4.87 0.93
N ALA A 57 -1.77 5.48 -0.23
CA ALA A 57 -2.54 6.71 -0.35
C ALA A 57 -3.98 6.53 0.13
N GLU A 58 -4.61 5.41 -0.22
CA GLU A 58 -5.97 5.10 0.21
C GLU A 58 -6.05 4.81 1.71
N ARG A 59 -5.08 4.08 2.27
CA ARG A 59 -4.94 3.94 3.74
C ARG A 59 -4.77 5.30 4.42
N ALA A 60 -3.95 6.20 3.88
CA ALA A 60 -3.76 7.53 4.45
C ALA A 60 -5.06 8.36 4.41
N ARG A 61 -5.80 8.35 3.29
CA ARG A 61 -7.09 9.04 3.15
C ARG A 61 -8.12 8.49 4.14
N THR A 62 -8.27 7.18 4.21
CA THR A 62 -9.21 6.53 5.15
C THR A 62 -8.84 6.82 6.60
N CYS A 63 -7.55 6.77 6.96
CA CYS A 63 -7.06 7.16 8.27
C CYS A 63 -7.38 8.63 8.60
N ALA A 64 -7.17 9.56 7.65
CA ALA A 64 -7.46 10.98 7.85
C ALA A 64 -8.95 11.22 8.13
N VAL A 65 -9.84 10.59 7.32
CA VAL A 65 -11.29 10.66 7.50
C VAL A 65 -11.71 10.10 8.87
N LEU A 66 -11.16 8.95 9.27
CA LEU A 66 -11.43 8.36 10.58
C LEU A 66 -10.94 9.25 11.72
N MET A 67 -9.77 9.88 11.58
CA MET A 67 -9.21 10.78 12.58
C MET A 67 -10.09 12.01 12.80
N VAL A 68 -10.64 12.59 11.74
CA VAL A 68 -11.61 13.69 11.82
C VAL A 68 -12.85 13.26 12.58
N GLN A 69 -13.40 12.07 12.29
CA GLN A 69 -14.59 11.55 12.97
C GLN A 69 -14.32 11.27 14.46
N ILE A 70 -13.17 10.70 14.79
CA ILE A 70 -12.74 10.45 16.18
C ILE A 70 -12.64 11.78 16.93
N ARG A 71 -11.96 12.79 16.35
CA ARG A 71 -11.81 14.11 16.96
C ARG A 71 -13.14 14.85 17.10
N GLY A 72 -14.08 14.66 16.18
CA GLY A 72 -15.40 15.28 16.25
C GLY A 72 -16.31 14.72 17.35
N CYS A 73 -16.15 13.46 17.74
CA CYS A 73 -17.02 12.82 18.74
C CYS A 73 -16.47 12.86 20.18
N LEU A 74 -15.15 13.00 20.33
CA LEU A 74 -14.47 13.05 21.63
C LEU A 74 -14.23 14.49 22.06
N THR A 75 -14.25 14.73 23.38
CA THR A 75 -13.72 15.99 23.90
C THR A 75 -12.20 16.00 23.79
N HIS A 76 -11.58 17.18 23.75
CA HIS A 76 -10.12 17.31 23.67
C HIS A 76 -9.40 16.49 24.76
N LYS A 77 -9.93 16.51 25.99
CA LYS A 77 -9.39 15.74 27.12
C LYS A 77 -9.58 14.22 26.96
N GLN A 78 -10.71 13.77 26.42
CA GLN A 78 -10.93 12.36 26.11
C GLN A 78 -9.94 11.86 25.05
N PHE A 79 -9.77 12.64 23.98
CA PHE A 79 -8.83 12.33 22.90
C PHE A 79 -7.38 12.28 23.42
N ARG A 80 -6.93 13.30 24.15
CA ARG A 80 -5.56 13.36 24.69
C ARG A 80 -5.25 12.18 25.61
N ARG A 81 -6.16 11.82 26.53
CA ARG A 81 -5.98 10.66 27.42
C ARG A 81 -5.95 9.33 26.65
N LEU A 82 -6.77 9.18 25.62
CA LEU A 82 -6.76 7.99 24.76
C LEU A 82 -5.46 7.91 23.94
N TRP A 83 -4.96 9.04 23.43
CA TRP A 83 -3.71 9.13 22.70
C TRP A 83 -2.51 8.74 23.56
N MET A 84 -2.44 9.29 24.78
CA MET A 84 -1.40 8.96 25.75
C MET A 84 -1.38 7.46 26.09
N LEU A 85 -2.54 6.82 26.20
CA LEU A 85 -2.64 5.38 26.46
C LEU A 85 -2.26 4.54 25.24
N CYS A 86 -2.79 4.85 24.05
CA CYS A 86 -2.69 3.96 22.88
C CYS A 86 -1.50 4.23 21.97
N VAL A 87 -1.05 5.49 21.87
CA VAL A 87 0.04 5.90 20.97
C VAL A 87 1.34 6.10 21.73
N GLU A 88 1.27 6.77 22.89
CA GLU A 88 2.46 7.02 23.73
C GLU A 88 2.75 5.86 24.71
N GLY A 89 1.82 4.89 24.84
CA GLY A 89 2.00 3.70 25.69
C GLY A 89 1.98 3.96 27.20
N MET A 90 1.50 5.12 27.64
CA MET A 90 1.47 5.48 29.06
C MET A 90 0.39 4.72 29.83
N SER A 91 0.71 4.32 31.07
CA SER A 91 -0.28 3.74 31.98
C SER A 91 -1.31 4.78 32.44
N VAL A 92 -2.49 4.31 32.87
CA VAL A 92 -3.54 5.20 33.41
C VAL A 92 -3.04 5.96 34.65
N GLU A 93 -2.16 5.34 35.44
CA GLU A 93 -1.51 5.94 36.61
C GLU A 93 -0.54 7.05 36.20
N ALA A 94 0.33 6.80 35.22
CA ALA A 94 1.25 7.80 34.69
C ALA A 94 0.50 9.02 34.13
N ILE A 95 -0.61 8.78 33.41
CA ILE A 95 -1.49 9.85 32.92
C ILE A 95 -2.13 10.64 34.07
N ALA A 96 -2.56 9.95 35.14
CA ALA A 96 -3.16 10.57 36.30
C ALA A 96 -2.18 11.50 37.02
N VAL A 97 -0.93 11.03 37.19
CA VAL A 97 0.17 11.83 37.75
C VAL A 97 0.49 13.02 36.85
N ALA A 98 0.65 12.80 35.54
CA ALA A 98 0.97 13.87 34.58
C ALA A 98 -0.11 14.98 34.52
N GLU A 99 -1.38 14.62 34.65
CA GLU A 99 -2.49 15.58 34.67
C GLU A 99 -2.84 16.10 36.08
N GLY A 100 -2.21 15.59 37.14
CA GLY A 100 -2.53 15.95 38.54
C GLY A 100 -3.97 15.61 38.95
N VAL A 101 -4.53 14.51 38.42
CA VAL A 101 -5.92 14.09 38.67
C VAL A 101 -5.98 12.69 39.27
N SER A 102 -7.09 12.35 39.94
CA SER A 102 -7.31 10.97 40.39
C SER A 102 -7.30 9.96 39.23
N HIS A 103 -6.68 8.80 39.44
CA HIS A 103 -6.71 7.64 38.56
C HIS A 103 -8.14 7.32 38.05
N GLN A 104 -9.14 7.40 38.93
CA GLN A 104 -10.53 7.13 38.58
C GLN A 104 -11.07 8.08 37.49
N ASN A 105 -10.64 9.35 37.50
CA ASN A 105 -11.07 10.33 36.52
C ASN A 105 -10.50 10.02 35.13
N VAL A 106 -9.24 9.59 35.07
CA VAL A 106 -8.61 9.15 33.82
C VAL A 106 -9.32 7.91 33.30
N SER A 107 -9.48 6.88 34.14
CA SER A 107 -10.14 5.62 33.78
C SER A 107 -11.57 5.85 33.26
N LYS A 108 -12.41 6.61 33.99
CA LYS A 108 -13.78 6.93 33.56
C LYS A 108 -13.81 7.71 32.25
N SER A 109 -12.87 8.63 32.02
CA SER A 109 -12.77 9.40 30.77
C SER A 109 -12.45 8.49 29.58
N ILE A 110 -11.46 7.62 29.72
CA ILE A 110 -11.06 6.67 28.68
C ILE A 110 -12.20 5.69 28.37
N LEU A 111 -12.88 5.17 29.40
CA LEU A 111 -14.03 4.29 29.20
C LEU A 111 -15.17 4.99 28.44
N LYS A 112 -15.48 6.25 28.78
CA LYS A 112 -16.47 7.05 28.04
C LYS A 112 -16.06 7.27 26.59
N ALA A 113 -14.78 7.56 26.34
CA ALA A 113 -14.24 7.72 24.99
C ALA A 113 -14.40 6.43 24.16
N ARG A 114 -14.02 5.27 24.72
CA ARG A 114 -14.18 3.96 24.06
C ARG A 114 -15.64 3.66 23.75
N LYS A 115 -16.58 3.93 24.68
CA LYS A 115 -18.01 3.76 24.44
C LYS A 115 -18.54 4.63 23.29
N LYS A 116 -18.04 5.88 23.16
CA LYS A 116 -18.41 6.75 22.03
C LYS A 116 -17.91 6.19 20.70
N LEU A 117 -16.66 5.72 20.65
CA LEU A 117 -16.09 5.11 19.45
C LEU A 117 -16.81 3.82 19.03
N GLN A 118 -17.16 2.96 20.00
CA GLN A 118 -17.95 1.75 19.75
C GLN A 118 -19.33 2.05 19.14
N LYS A 119 -19.99 3.14 19.56
CA LYS A 119 -21.27 3.53 18.95
C LYS A 119 -21.13 3.92 17.48
N ILE A 120 -20.05 4.61 17.13
CA ILE A 120 -19.78 5.03 15.75
C ILE A 120 -19.48 3.82 14.86
N SER A 121 -18.65 2.89 15.33
CA SER A 121 -18.36 1.66 14.58
C SER A 121 -19.62 0.80 14.41
N ALA A 122 -20.42 0.62 15.47
CA ALA A 122 -21.68 -0.13 15.40
C ALA A 122 -22.72 0.53 14.47
N TYR A 123 -22.77 1.86 14.41
CA TYR A 123 -23.64 2.59 13.48
C TYR A 123 -23.22 2.38 12.02
N LYS A 124 -21.91 2.43 11.72
CA LYS A 124 -21.39 2.18 10.38
C LYS A 124 -21.66 0.76 9.88
N VAL A 125 -21.52 -0.25 10.74
CA VAL A 125 -21.86 -1.65 10.40
C VAL A 125 -23.34 -1.78 9.99
N LYS A 126 -24.24 -1.09 10.70
CA LYS A 126 -25.68 -1.07 10.35
C LYS A 126 -25.98 -0.34 9.05
N GLN A 127 -25.22 0.70 8.69
CA GLN A 127 -25.38 1.39 7.41
C GLN A 127 -24.81 0.58 6.24
N GLY A 128 -23.68 -0.09 6.42
CA GLY A 128 -23.11 -1.00 5.40
C GLY A 128 -23.99 -2.22 5.12
N ALA A 129 -24.73 -2.72 6.12
CA ALA A 129 -25.75 -3.76 5.94
C ALA A 129 -27.02 -3.28 5.22
N LYS A 130 -27.15 -1.98 5.00
CA LYS A 130 -28.28 -1.32 4.32
C LYS A 130 -27.88 -0.90 2.89
N LEU A 131 -27.20 -1.79 2.14
CA LEU A 131 -27.08 -1.61 0.69
C LEU A 131 -28.45 -1.89 0.04
N PRO A 132 -28.96 -1.01 -0.83
CA PRO A 132 -30.28 -1.14 -1.41
C PRO A 132 -30.33 -2.32 -2.37
N ALA A 133 -31.29 -3.24 -2.16
CA ALA A 133 -31.74 -4.14 -3.20
C ALA A 133 -32.40 -3.32 -4.32
N LYS A 134 -31.62 -2.93 -5.34
CA LYS A 134 -32.05 -2.43 -6.67
C LYS A 134 -30.86 -2.63 -7.62
N MET A 135 -30.96 -3.17 -8.84
CA MET A 135 -32.07 -3.54 -9.74
C MET A 135 -31.85 -4.95 -10.28
#